data_AF-A0A9E1DU23-F1
#
_entry.id   AF-A0A9E1DU23-F1
#
_cell.length_a   1.000
_cell.length_b   1.000
_cell.length_c   1.000
_cell.angle_alpha   90.00
_cell.angle_beta   90.00
_cell.angle_gamma   90.00
#
_symmetry.space_group_name_H-M   'P 1'
#
loop_
_entity.id
_entity.type
_entity.pdbx_description
1 polymer ?
#
loop_
_entity_poly.entity_id
_entity_poly.type
_entity_poly.pdbx_seq_one_letter_code
_entity_poly.pdbx_strand_id
1 'polypeptide(L)'
;MIQRKAVYAVLLAMELGRGIAFATEFEPLGAAVAASLGTKKAFKKSFAFEGKPLDVFYSKNAAGKAAKYAFVQKGVYAPNCTHTWIVGVDAATGKVDGVRVVEMSCPHAYPTKTESFLGQFKGKGFADAAKLKGDITPVAKATGSANLAIDAVRKSLVAASKLKGKL
;
A
#
# COMPACT_ATOMS: atom_id res chain seq x y z
N MET A 1 5.86 -35.84 -57.56
CA MET A 1 5.30 -34.55 -58.01
C MET A 1 4.63 -33.89 -56.80
N ILE A 2 5.33 -32.94 -56.19
CA ILE A 2 4.93 -31.82 -55.30
C ILE A 2 3.76 -32.07 -54.32
N GLN A 3 4.08 -32.40 -53.06
CA GLN A 3 3.21 -32.13 -51.91
C GLN A 3 3.27 -30.62 -51.56
N ARG A 4 2.10 -30.01 -51.44
CA ARG A 4 1.92 -28.59 -51.10
C ARG A 4 2.36 -28.34 -49.65
N LYS A 5 3.32 -27.43 -49.48
CA LYS A 5 3.80 -26.92 -48.20
C LYS A 5 2.66 -26.25 -47.43
N ALA A 6 2.49 -26.64 -46.17
CA ALA A 6 1.64 -25.97 -45.21
C ALA A 6 2.17 -24.55 -44.96
N VAL A 7 1.40 -23.55 -45.38
CA VAL A 7 1.54 -22.16 -44.98
C VAL A 7 0.62 -21.96 -43.79
N TYR A 8 1.11 -22.16 -42.56
CA TYR A 8 0.48 -21.65 -41.33
C TYR A 8 1.49 -21.79 -40.19
N ALA A 9 2.55 -20.98 -40.22
CA ALA A 9 3.50 -20.88 -39.11
C ALA A 9 4.06 -19.45 -38.97
N VAL A 10 3.22 -18.44 -39.19
CA VAL A 10 3.58 -17.04 -38.89
C VAL A 10 2.34 -16.34 -38.33
N LEU A 11 1.89 -16.73 -37.13
CA LEU A 11 1.03 -15.88 -36.30
C LEU A 11 1.00 -16.31 -34.83
N LEU A 12 2.15 -16.71 -34.26
CA LEU A 12 2.24 -17.03 -32.84
C LEU A 12 3.61 -16.63 -32.26
N ALA A 13 3.97 -15.35 -32.39
CA ALA A 13 5.18 -14.82 -31.78
C ALA A 13 4.99 -13.37 -31.28
N MET A 14 3.80 -13.05 -30.74
CA MET A 14 3.51 -11.72 -30.19
C MET A 14 2.90 -11.72 -28.77
N GLU A 15 3.01 -12.82 -28.01
CA GLU A 15 2.46 -12.88 -26.63
C GLU A 15 3.44 -13.30 -25.52
N LEU A 16 4.76 -13.31 -25.76
CA LEU A 16 5.75 -13.71 -24.73
C LEU A 16 6.71 -12.60 -24.31
N GLY A 17 6.30 -11.34 -24.47
CA GLY A 17 7.03 -10.16 -24.00
C GLY A 17 6.45 -9.50 -22.74
N ARG A 18 5.50 -10.11 -22.05
CA ARG A 18 5.07 -9.61 -20.72
C ARG A 18 6.14 -9.99 -19.71
N GLY A 19 7.19 -9.17 -19.65
CA GLY A 19 8.16 -9.19 -18.57
C GLY A 19 7.41 -9.27 -17.24
N ILE A 20 7.70 -10.32 -16.49
CA ILE A 20 7.17 -10.50 -15.14
C ILE A 20 7.65 -9.26 -14.38
N ALA A 21 6.73 -8.34 -14.09
CA ALA A 21 7.07 -7.14 -13.33
C ALA A 21 7.38 -7.58 -11.90
N PHE A 22 8.63 -7.95 -11.64
CA PHE A 22 9.10 -8.27 -10.31
C PHE A 22 9.05 -6.99 -9.47
N ALA A 23 8.27 -7.01 -8.39
CA ALA A 23 8.21 -5.90 -7.47
C ALA A 23 9.59 -5.67 -6.86
N THR A 24 10.06 -4.42 -6.89
CA THR A 24 11.28 -4.05 -6.17
C THR A 24 10.92 -3.83 -4.72
N GLU A 25 11.51 -4.62 -3.83
CA GLU A 25 11.42 -4.42 -2.40
C GLU A 25 12.31 -3.23 -2.00
N PHE A 26 11.72 -2.26 -1.31
CA PHE A 26 12.42 -1.11 -0.72
C PHE A 26 12.64 -1.28 0.76
N GLU A 27 11.70 -1.95 1.42
CA GLU A 27 11.78 -2.24 2.84
C GLU A 27 11.07 -3.57 3.13
N PRO A 28 11.72 -4.54 3.81
CA PRO A 28 11.06 -5.77 4.19
C PRO A 28 9.81 -5.50 5.04
N LEU A 29 8.72 -6.23 4.76
CA LEU A 29 7.43 -6.02 5.44
C LEU A 29 7.54 -5.99 6.97
N GLY A 30 8.29 -6.94 7.55
CA GLY A 30 8.49 -7.02 9.00
C GLY A 30 9.25 -5.81 9.57
N ALA A 31 10.21 -5.26 8.83
CA ALA A 31 10.94 -4.05 9.21
C ALA A 31 10.02 -2.83 9.17
N ALA A 32 9.23 -2.68 8.09
CA ALA A 32 8.28 -1.59 7.94
C ALA A 32 7.22 -1.60 9.05
N VAL A 33 6.68 -2.77 9.38
CA VAL A 33 5.73 -2.94 10.50
C VAL A 33 6.40 -2.57 11.82
N ALA A 34 7.57 -3.13 12.13
CA ALA A 34 8.24 -2.88 13.40
C ALA A 34 8.56 -1.39 13.59
N ALA A 35 8.97 -0.71 12.52
CA ALA A 35 9.29 0.70 12.55
C ALA A 35 8.03 1.59 12.67
N SER A 36 6.91 1.24 12.00
CA SER A 36 5.63 1.93 12.20
C SER A 36 5.08 1.75 13.62
N LEU A 37 5.29 0.58 14.23
CA LEU A 37 4.83 0.29 15.59
C LEU A 37 5.77 0.78 16.69
N GLY A 38 7.02 1.12 16.36
CA GLY A 38 8.07 1.46 17.33
C GLY A 38 8.52 0.26 18.19
N THR A 39 8.21 -0.96 17.77
CA THR A 39 8.54 -2.19 18.50
C THR A 39 8.55 -3.41 17.58
N LYS A 40 9.37 -4.42 17.91
CA LYS A 40 9.34 -5.73 17.25
C LYS A 40 8.21 -6.64 17.79
N LYS A 41 7.64 -6.31 18.95
CA LYS A 41 6.53 -7.07 19.54
C LYS A 41 5.20 -6.60 18.94
N ALA A 42 4.82 -7.22 17.84
CA ALA A 42 3.59 -6.92 17.10
C ALA A 42 2.55 -8.02 17.26
N PHE A 43 1.28 -7.62 17.34
CA PHE A 43 0.13 -8.50 17.24
C PHE A 43 -0.51 -8.31 15.87
N LYS A 44 -1.01 -9.38 15.25
CA LYS A 44 -1.70 -9.31 13.96
C LYS A 44 -3.18 -9.57 14.13
N LYS A 45 -4.01 -8.85 13.39
CA LYS A 45 -5.43 -9.17 13.18
C LYS A 45 -5.78 -8.97 11.71
N SER A 46 -6.59 -9.88 11.19
CA SER A 46 -7.19 -9.77 9.85
C SER A 46 -8.69 -9.59 10.01
N PHE A 47 -9.30 -8.68 9.24
CA PHE A 47 -10.75 -8.46 9.28
C PHE A 47 -11.27 -8.00 7.92
N ALA A 48 -12.57 -8.19 7.69
CA ALA A 48 -13.22 -7.73 6.48
C ALA A 48 -13.39 -6.20 6.48
N PHE A 49 -12.89 -5.56 5.43
CA PHE A 49 -13.00 -4.13 5.21
C PHE A 49 -13.28 -3.87 3.72
N GLU A 50 -14.36 -3.16 3.41
CA GLU A 50 -14.80 -2.90 2.03
C GLU A 50 -14.90 -4.19 1.18
N GLY A 51 -15.40 -5.28 1.79
CA GLY A 51 -15.57 -6.59 1.14
C GLY A 51 -14.27 -7.39 0.92
N LYS A 52 -13.13 -6.92 1.46
CA LYS A 52 -11.82 -7.58 1.29
C LYS A 52 -11.14 -7.81 2.66
N PRO A 53 -10.26 -8.82 2.79
CA PRO A 53 -9.45 -8.95 3.99
C PRO A 53 -8.44 -7.80 4.08
N LEU A 54 -8.35 -7.19 5.26
CA LEU A 54 -7.36 -6.19 5.60
C LEU A 54 -6.56 -6.66 6.82
N ASP A 55 -5.24 -6.71 6.66
CA ASP A 55 -4.30 -7.02 7.72
C ASP A 55 -3.90 -5.76 8.47
N VAL A 56 -4.02 -5.81 9.79
CA VAL A 56 -3.50 -4.78 10.70
C VAL A 56 -2.55 -5.44 11.71
N PHE A 57 -1.37 -4.85 11.84
CA PHE A 57 -0.48 -5.12 12.95
C PHE A 57 -0.65 -4.03 14.00
N TYR A 58 -0.48 -4.37 15.27
CA TYR A 58 -0.61 -3.41 16.35
C TYR A 58 0.32 -3.70 17.50
N SER A 59 0.74 -2.65 18.20
CA SER A 59 1.45 -2.71 19.47
C SER A 59 0.48 -2.41 20.61
N LYS A 60 0.80 -2.85 21.82
CA LYS A 60 0.00 -2.58 23.02
C LYS A 60 0.78 -1.68 23.97
N ASN A 61 0.07 -0.77 24.64
CA ASN A 61 0.62 0.02 25.74
C ASN A 61 0.71 -0.83 27.04
N ALA A 62 1.22 -0.22 28.11
CA ALA A 62 1.33 -0.88 29.42
C ALA A 62 -0.03 -1.35 30.00
N ALA A 63 -1.13 -0.70 29.61
CA ALA A 63 -2.49 -1.08 29.98
C ALA A 63 -3.09 -2.19 29.09
N GLY A 64 -2.30 -2.77 28.19
CA GLY A 64 -2.73 -3.86 27.30
C GLY A 64 -3.66 -3.45 26.15
N LYS A 65 -3.88 -2.14 25.95
CA LYS A 65 -4.69 -1.58 24.85
C LYS A 65 -3.81 -1.27 23.65
N ALA A 66 -4.38 -1.29 22.44
CA ALA A 66 -3.65 -0.89 21.24
C ALA A 66 -3.08 0.54 21.37
N ALA A 67 -1.80 0.69 21.05
CA ALA A 67 -1.07 1.97 21.08
C ALA A 67 -0.85 2.51 19.66
N LYS A 68 -0.42 1.64 18.74
CA LYS A 68 -0.21 1.96 17.34
C LYS A 68 -0.77 0.88 16.44
N TYR A 69 -1.24 1.28 15.27
CA TYR A 69 -1.64 0.41 14.17
C TYR A 69 -0.67 0.54 13.01
N ALA A 70 -0.47 -0.55 12.28
CA ALA A 70 0.26 -0.62 11.02
C ALA A 70 -0.57 -1.45 10.02
N PHE A 71 -1.24 -0.76 9.09
CA PHE A 71 -2.11 -1.40 8.10
C PHE A 71 -1.32 -1.79 6.86
N VAL A 72 -1.48 -3.03 6.41
CA VAL A 72 -0.92 -3.49 5.14
C VAL A 72 -1.90 -3.14 4.02
N GLN A 73 -1.52 -2.23 3.14
CA GLN A 73 -2.34 -1.81 2.02
C GLN A 73 -1.70 -2.25 0.72
N LYS A 74 -2.47 -2.92 -0.13
CA LYS A 74 -2.05 -3.36 -1.46
C LYS A 74 -2.87 -2.64 -2.52
N GLY A 75 -2.20 -2.05 -3.49
CA GLY A 75 -2.80 -1.37 -4.63
C GLY A 75 -2.32 -1.95 -5.94
N VAL A 76 -3.21 -1.95 -6.94
CA VAL A 76 -2.87 -2.32 -8.31
C VAL A 76 -3.28 -1.17 -9.23
N TYR A 77 -2.33 -0.61 -9.95
CA TYR A 77 -2.57 0.33 -11.04
C TYR A 77 -2.53 -0.45 -12.36
N ALA A 78 -3.52 -0.24 -13.22
CA ALA A 78 -3.64 -1.00 -14.47
C ALA A 78 -2.40 -0.77 -15.36
N PRO A 79 -1.94 -1.79 -16.11
CA PRO A 79 -2.51 -3.13 -16.20
C PRO A 79 -2.00 -4.14 -15.14
N ASN A 80 -0.83 -3.91 -14.53
CA ASN A 80 -0.16 -4.91 -13.67
C ASN A 80 0.82 -4.29 -12.65
N CYS A 81 0.60 -3.02 -12.29
CA CYS A 81 1.50 -2.27 -11.43
C CYS A 81 1.11 -2.46 -9.96
N THR A 82 1.82 -3.28 -9.20
CA THR A 82 1.51 -3.61 -7.81
C THR A 82 2.34 -2.81 -6.84
N HIS A 83 1.73 -2.44 -5.73
CA HIS A 83 2.32 -1.61 -4.70
C HIS A 83 1.86 -2.09 -3.33
N THR A 84 2.78 -2.16 -2.37
CA THR A 84 2.46 -2.48 -0.98
C THR A 84 2.96 -1.36 -0.06
N TRP A 85 2.09 -0.88 0.81
CA TRP A 85 2.39 0.14 1.82
C TRP A 85 2.11 -0.36 3.23
N ILE A 86 2.84 0.20 4.19
CA ILE A 86 2.48 0.19 5.60
C ILE A 86 2.07 1.59 6.01
N VAL A 87 0.83 1.73 6.48
CA VAL A 87 0.30 2.98 7.02
C VAL A 87 0.25 2.89 8.53
N GLY A 88 1.12 3.65 9.19
CA GLY A 88 1.17 3.77 10.65
C GLY A 88 0.14 4.77 11.16
N VAL A 89 -0.68 4.37 12.12
CA VAL A 89 -1.70 5.24 12.74
C VAL A 89 -1.59 5.14 14.26
N ASP A 90 -1.48 6.28 14.94
CA ASP A 90 -1.57 6.36 16.39
C ASP A 90 -2.99 5.97 16.84
N ALA A 91 -3.12 4.99 17.73
CA ALA A 91 -4.42 4.44 18.11
C ALA A 91 -5.23 5.39 19.00
N ALA A 92 -4.57 6.28 19.74
CA ALA A 92 -5.22 7.21 20.66
C ALA A 92 -5.78 8.43 19.89
N THR A 93 -4.94 9.06 19.06
CA THR A 93 -5.30 10.27 18.32
C THR A 93 -5.95 9.96 16.97
N GLY A 94 -5.74 8.76 16.43
CA GLY A 94 -6.23 8.40 15.10
C GLY A 94 -5.52 9.11 13.96
N LYS A 95 -4.29 9.56 14.20
CA LYS A 95 -3.50 10.33 13.23
C LYS A 95 -2.46 9.44 12.57
N VAL A 96 -2.13 9.73 11.31
CA VAL A 96 -1.04 9.04 10.61
C VAL A 96 0.29 9.44 11.25
N ASP A 97 1.05 8.44 11.68
CA ASP A 97 2.42 8.60 12.19
C ASP A 97 3.44 8.60 11.06
N GLY A 98 3.15 7.86 9.98
CA GLY A 98 3.97 7.76 8.79
C GLY A 98 3.45 6.71 7.82
N VAL A 99 3.95 6.79 6.58
CA VAL A 99 3.67 5.83 5.51
C VAL A 99 4.99 5.28 5.02
N ARG A 100 5.07 3.96 4.85
CA ARG A 100 6.26 3.25 4.36
C ARG A 100 5.90 2.47 3.10
N VAL A 101 6.82 2.43 2.15
CA VAL A 101 6.68 1.63 0.93
C VAL A 101 7.47 0.34 1.12
N VAL A 102 6.78 -0.79 1.05
CA VAL A 102 7.40 -2.12 1.14
C VAL A 102 7.96 -2.50 -0.22
N GLU A 103 7.13 -2.42 -1.25
CA GLU A 103 7.49 -2.82 -2.61
C GLU A 103 6.69 -2.05 -3.66
N MET A 104 7.26 -1.90 -4.85
CA MET A 104 6.56 -1.39 -6.04
C MET A 104 7.08 -2.10 -7.29
N SER A 105 6.19 -2.51 -8.19
CA SER A 105 6.58 -3.17 -9.47
C SER A 105 6.87 -2.21 -10.62
N CYS A 106 6.67 -0.90 -10.43
CA CYS A 106 6.81 0.10 -11.48
C CYS A 106 7.84 1.18 -11.15
N PRO A 107 8.98 1.23 -11.87
CA PRO A 107 10.01 2.25 -11.67
C PRO A 107 9.51 3.69 -11.84
N HIS A 108 8.61 3.94 -12.79
CA HIS A 108 8.04 5.28 -13.01
C HIS A 108 7.27 5.82 -11.79
N ALA A 109 6.86 4.94 -10.87
CA ALA A 109 6.14 5.31 -9.68
C ALA A 109 7.06 5.57 -8.47
N TYR A 110 8.32 5.17 -8.50
CA TYR A 110 9.25 5.31 -7.37
C TYR A 110 9.33 6.72 -6.77
N PRO A 111 9.11 7.83 -7.51
CA PRO A 111 9.00 9.15 -6.90
C PRO A 111 7.96 9.25 -5.77
N THR A 112 6.93 8.39 -5.72
CA THR A 112 5.93 8.35 -4.64
C THR A 112 6.42 7.67 -3.36
N LYS A 113 7.68 7.24 -3.28
CA LYS A 113 8.29 6.69 -2.04
C LYS A 113 9.06 7.73 -1.23
N THR A 114 9.14 8.96 -1.73
CA THR A 114 9.94 10.04 -1.14
C THR A 114 9.25 10.64 0.07
N GLU A 115 10.05 11.17 1.01
CA GLU A 115 9.53 11.86 2.20
C GLU A 115 8.73 13.11 1.83
N SER A 116 9.09 13.81 0.75
CA SER A 116 8.33 14.99 0.29
C SER A 116 6.90 14.67 -0.13
N PHE A 117 6.65 13.45 -0.61
CA PHE A 117 5.29 12.98 -0.89
C PHE A 117 4.65 12.33 0.35
N LEU A 118 5.31 11.34 0.95
CA LEU A 118 4.73 10.55 2.05
C LEU A 118 4.56 11.37 3.35
N GLY A 119 5.40 12.36 3.58
CA GLY A 119 5.31 13.26 4.73
C GLY A 119 4.04 14.11 4.73
N GLN A 120 3.40 14.33 3.58
CA GLN A 120 2.13 15.07 3.47
C GLN A 120 0.98 14.38 4.21
N PHE A 121 1.06 13.06 4.43
CA PHE A 121 0.06 12.31 5.18
C PHE A 121 0.21 12.44 6.69
N LYS A 122 1.40 12.77 7.19
CA LYS A 122 1.69 12.78 8.63
C LYS A 122 0.79 13.78 9.35
N GLY A 123 0.20 13.35 10.46
CA GLY A 123 -0.72 14.16 11.25
C GLY A 123 -2.16 14.24 10.73
N LYS A 124 -2.44 13.79 9.48
CA LYS A 124 -3.81 13.65 8.97
C LYS A 124 -4.56 12.61 9.81
N GLY A 125 -5.79 12.91 10.17
CA GLY A 125 -6.63 12.08 11.04
C GLY A 125 -7.93 11.64 10.39
N PHE A 126 -8.80 11.01 11.18
CA PHE A 126 -10.08 10.46 10.69
C PHE A 126 -10.96 11.47 9.94
N ALA A 127 -10.99 12.73 10.40
CA ALA A 127 -11.76 13.80 9.79
C ALA A 127 -11.23 14.22 8.39
N ASP A 128 -9.94 13.95 8.12
CA ASP A 128 -9.28 14.31 6.86
C ASP A 128 -9.46 13.24 5.78
N ALA A 129 -9.90 12.04 6.14
CA ALA A 129 -9.93 10.88 5.24
C ALA A 129 -10.68 11.16 3.92
N ALA A 130 -11.80 11.89 3.97
CA ALA A 130 -12.58 12.25 2.79
C ALA A 130 -11.92 13.35 1.92
N LYS A 131 -11.02 14.14 2.50
CA LYS A 131 -10.38 15.31 1.87
C LYS A 131 -8.98 15.01 1.32
N LEU A 132 -8.38 13.87 1.68
CA LEU A 132 -7.01 13.53 1.28
C LEU A 132 -6.74 13.67 -0.23
N LYS A 133 -7.71 13.38 -1.10
CA LYS A 133 -7.54 13.53 -2.56
C LYS A 133 -7.35 14.99 -3.00
N GLY A 134 -7.93 15.94 -2.28
CA GLY A 134 -7.76 17.38 -2.53
C GLY A 134 -6.58 18.00 -1.76
N ASP A 135 -6.26 17.44 -0.60
CA ASP A 135 -5.22 17.98 0.29
C ASP A 135 -3.79 17.56 -0.09
N ILE A 136 -3.64 16.39 -0.72
CA ILE A 136 -2.34 15.81 -1.03
C ILE A 136 -1.97 16.16 -2.45
N THR A 137 -0.81 16.78 -2.62
CA THR A 137 -0.28 17.10 -3.94
C THR A 137 0.32 15.83 -4.55
N PRO A 138 -0.27 15.28 -5.64
CA PRO A 138 0.22 14.07 -6.27
C PRO A 138 1.56 14.33 -6.97
N VAL A 139 2.35 13.27 -7.15
CA VAL A 139 3.63 13.37 -7.84
C VAL A 139 3.40 13.39 -9.35
N ALA A 140 3.89 14.46 -10.01
CA ALA A 140 3.83 14.58 -11.46
C ALA A 140 4.46 13.36 -12.15
N LYS A 141 3.84 12.90 -13.24
CA LYS A 141 4.23 11.68 -13.99
C LYS A 141 4.08 10.35 -13.21
N ALA A 142 3.62 10.38 -11.96
CA ALA A 142 3.31 9.22 -11.15
C ALA A 142 1.92 9.31 -10.47
N THR A 143 1.00 10.08 -11.07
CA THR A 143 -0.32 10.41 -10.50
C THR A 143 -1.16 9.18 -10.16
N GLY A 144 -1.12 8.14 -11.02
CA GLY A 144 -1.86 6.90 -10.78
C GLY A 144 -1.45 6.21 -9.48
N SER A 145 -0.14 6.01 -9.29
CA SER A 145 0.42 5.42 -8.07
C SER A 145 0.30 6.34 -6.86
N ALA A 146 0.38 7.66 -7.04
CA ALA A 146 0.12 8.63 -5.97
C ALA A 146 -1.33 8.51 -5.46
N ASN A 147 -2.29 8.36 -6.37
CA ASN A 147 -3.71 8.16 -6.02
C ASN A 147 -3.94 6.83 -5.28
N LEU A 148 -3.19 5.77 -5.60
CA LEU A 148 -3.25 4.53 -4.84
C LEU A 148 -2.71 4.69 -3.41
N ALA A 149 -1.62 5.43 -3.22
CA ALA A 149 -1.09 5.73 -1.90
C ALA A 149 -2.08 6.59 -1.09
N ILE A 150 -2.71 7.59 -1.70
CA ILE A 150 -3.77 8.41 -1.09
C ILE A 150 -4.94 7.52 -0.64
N ASP A 151 -5.40 6.60 -1.49
CA ASP A 151 -6.48 5.68 -1.15
C ASP A 151 -6.08 4.67 -0.06
N ALA A 152 -4.83 4.18 -0.07
CA ALA A 152 -4.29 3.33 0.99
C ALA A 152 -4.33 4.03 2.36
N VAL A 153 -3.95 5.30 2.42
CA VAL A 153 -4.03 6.09 3.67
C VAL A 153 -5.48 6.34 4.07
N ARG A 154 -6.36 6.72 3.14
CA ARG A 154 -7.80 6.88 3.40
C ARG A 154 -8.39 5.61 4.02
N LYS A 155 -8.18 4.45 3.38
CA LYS A 155 -8.69 3.15 3.85
C LYS A 155 -8.18 2.84 5.26
N SER A 156 -6.90 3.10 5.53
CA SER A 156 -6.28 2.86 6.83
C SER A 156 -6.87 3.76 7.92
N LEU A 157 -7.16 5.03 7.64
CA LEU A 157 -7.83 5.93 8.57
C LEU A 157 -9.26 5.49 8.87
N VAL A 158 -10.03 5.11 7.84
CA VAL A 158 -11.41 4.60 8.00
C VAL A 158 -11.42 3.24 8.72
N ALA A 159 -10.42 2.40 8.48
CA ALA A 159 -10.25 1.14 9.19
C ALA A 159 -9.91 1.35 10.67
N ALA A 160 -8.97 2.26 10.95
CA ALA A 160 -8.57 2.61 12.32
C ALA A 160 -9.73 3.18 13.14
N SER A 161 -10.59 4.02 12.55
CA SER A 161 -11.77 4.55 13.26
C SER A 161 -12.74 3.43 13.68
N LYS A 162 -12.87 2.37 12.88
CA LYS A 162 -13.68 1.19 13.21
C LYS A 162 -13.07 0.29 14.28
N LEU A 163 -11.74 0.35 14.47
CA LEU A 163 -11.00 -0.42 15.46
C LEU A 163 -10.81 0.31 16.79
N LYS A 164 -11.04 1.63 16.83
CA LYS A 164 -10.88 2.44 18.04
C LYS A 164 -11.66 1.82 19.22
N GLY A 165 -10.93 1.52 20.30
CA GLY A 165 -11.48 0.92 21.52
C GLY A 165 -11.77 -0.58 21.45
N LYS A 166 -11.42 -1.27 20.36
CA LYS A 166 -11.70 -2.71 20.16
C LYS A 166 -10.46 -3.62 20.25
N LEU A 167 -9.25 -3.04 20.35
CA LEU A 167 -7.96 -3.76 20.35
C LEU A 167 -7.05 -3.33 21.51
#